data_AF-A0AAN7AMM7-F1
#
_entry.id   AF-A0AAN7AMM7-F1
#
_cell.length_a   1.000
_cell.length_b   1.000
_cell.length_c   1.000
_cell.angle_alpha   90.00
_cell.angle_beta   90.00
_cell.angle_gamma   90.00
#
_symmetry.space_group_name_H-M   'P 1'
#
loop_
_entity.id
_entity.type
_entity.pdbx_description
1 polymer ?
#
loop_
_entity_poly.entity_id
_entity_poly.type
_entity_poly.pdbx_seq_one_letter_code
_entity_poly.pdbx_strand_id
1 'polypeptide(L)'
;MLTSVGLATARRLHVGGAQSIYRTTRVALRISSQSAVVVPSGIRIAAIFKRGFAAARTARAPKAAAVVKTTKKTTTTTTTKKPKKKTTAASAKKKTTTKKAKKAAPKAKKPKTVKKKVALTDEQKQKLKIKKLREVALLSDQPTGLPSRTWPVFLSNHLKENTGKVNLTKDATELGARYKQLSAADLAALDAIAKRNKAANDLALASWVASKSVEEIAAANRARVKLRKLGVKAKSRLVDPRHVPKALTGFALFTKARWASGEFAGFKTPEATRAISQEWKGLSAAERESYLHPSEAV
;
A
#
# COMPACT_ATOMS: atom_id res chain seq x y z
N MET A 1 0.41 8.05 -59.72
CA MET A 1 0.78 6.79 -60.41
C MET A 1 2.30 6.69 -60.43
N LEU A 2 2.84 5.48 -60.24
CA LEU A 2 4.26 5.07 -60.19
C LEU A 2 4.89 4.94 -58.79
N THR A 3 4.69 3.73 -58.26
CA THR A 3 5.37 3.04 -57.16
C THR A 3 6.85 2.79 -57.45
N SER A 4 7.71 2.96 -56.45
CA SER A 4 9.10 2.48 -56.46
C SER A 4 9.22 1.27 -55.53
N VAL A 5 9.28 0.09 -56.15
CA VAL A 5 9.69 -1.18 -55.53
C VAL A 5 11.14 -1.40 -55.95
N GLY A 6 12.04 -1.59 -54.97
CA GLY A 6 13.45 -1.87 -55.21
C GLY A 6 14.06 -2.68 -54.08
N LEU A 7 13.90 -4.00 -54.16
CA LEU A 7 14.61 -5.01 -53.38
C LEU A 7 16.11 -4.96 -53.68
N ALA A 8 16.96 -4.88 -52.66
CA ALA A 8 18.39 -5.16 -52.80
C ALA A 8 18.86 -6.03 -51.62
N THR A 9 18.86 -7.33 -51.86
CA THR A 9 19.55 -8.34 -51.04
C THR A 9 21.01 -8.41 -51.46
N ALA A 10 21.95 -8.14 -50.55
CA ALA A 10 23.36 -8.47 -50.75
C ALA A 10 23.88 -9.24 -49.53
N ARG A 11 24.03 -10.55 -49.73
CA ARG A 11 24.77 -11.46 -48.86
C ARG A 11 26.27 -11.11 -48.95
N ARG A 12 26.96 -10.97 -47.82
CA ARG A 12 28.40 -11.20 -47.74
C ARG A 12 28.69 -12.28 -46.72
N LEU A 13 29.10 -13.42 -47.26
CA LEU A 13 29.84 -14.48 -46.59
C LEU A 13 31.22 -13.92 -46.19
N HIS A 14 31.70 -14.29 -45.01
CA HIS A 14 33.12 -14.58 -44.78
C HIS A 14 33.22 -15.87 -43.97
N VAL A 15 34.06 -16.75 -44.49
CA VAL A 15 34.43 -18.10 -44.02
C VAL A 15 35.83 -18.00 -43.42
N GLY A 16 36.13 -18.87 -42.44
CA GLY A 16 37.47 -19.18 -41.94
C GLY A 16 37.59 -18.82 -40.46
N GLY A 17 37.41 -19.72 -39.50
CA GLY A 17 38.16 -20.95 -39.16
C GLY A 17 38.22 -20.94 -37.62
N ALA A 18 38.24 -22.00 -36.81
CA ALA A 18 38.45 -23.43 -36.92
C ALA A 18 37.47 -24.11 -35.92
N GLN A 19 36.86 -25.27 -36.24
CA GLN A 19 37.24 -26.61 -35.71
C GLN A 19 37.73 -26.57 -34.25
N SER A 20 37.29 -27.37 -33.29
CA SER A 20 36.59 -28.66 -33.35
C SER A 20 36.39 -29.16 -31.90
N ILE A 21 35.23 -29.80 -31.65
CA ILE A 21 35.01 -31.05 -30.89
C ILE A 21 35.56 -31.06 -29.42
N TYR A 22 34.74 -31.22 -28.38
CA TYR A 22 34.37 -32.53 -27.82
C TYR A 22 33.16 -32.47 -26.86
N ARG A 23 32.21 -33.38 -27.13
CA ARG A 23 31.39 -34.15 -26.15
C ARG A 23 30.21 -33.46 -25.48
N THR A 24 29.10 -33.50 -26.21
CA THR A 24 27.77 -33.85 -25.70
C THR A 24 27.70 -35.31 -25.24
N THR A 25 26.63 -35.60 -24.48
CA THR A 25 26.07 -36.90 -24.04
C THR A 25 26.51 -37.44 -22.67
N ARG A 26 25.60 -37.35 -21.69
CA ARG A 26 24.95 -38.51 -21.06
C ARG A 26 23.59 -38.11 -20.50
N VAL A 27 22.53 -38.43 -21.25
CA VAL A 27 21.21 -38.73 -20.72
C VAL A 27 21.26 -40.21 -20.32
N ALA A 28 20.96 -40.51 -19.06
CA ALA A 28 20.64 -41.86 -18.63
C ALA A 28 19.45 -41.79 -17.68
N LEU A 29 18.38 -42.47 -18.09
CA LEU A 29 17.19 -42.76 -17.29
C LEU A 29 17.59 -43.37 -15.94
N ARG A 30 17.01 -42.87 -14.85
CA ARG A 30 16.65 -43.71 -13.71
C ARG A 30 15.19 -43.50 -13.37
N ILE A 31 14.38 -44.37 -13.96
CA ILE A 31 13.11 -44.80 -13.40
C ILE A 31 13.47 -45.79 -12.30
N SER A 32 13.28 -45.40 -11.04
CA SER A 32 13.14 -46.35 -9.95
C SER A 32 12.13 -45.79 -8.96
N SER A 33 10.95 -46.41 -9.00
CA SER A 33 9.90 -46.40 -8.01
C SER A 33 10.44 -46.42 -6.57
N GLN A 34 10.23 -45.34 -5.83
CA GLN A 34 10.10 -45.40 -4.39
C GLN A 34 8.85 -44.62 -3.98
N SER A 35 7.83 -45.39 -3.63
CA SER A 35 6.61 -44.97 -2.97
C SER A 35 6.97 -44.45 -1.57
N ALA A 36 7.15 -43.13 -1.44
CA ALA A 36 7.21 -42.48 -0.14
C ALA A 36 5.83 -41.90 0.17
N VAL A 37 5.10 -42.58 1.06
CA VAL A 37 3.87 -42.09 1.68
C VAL A 37 4.19 -40.78 2.40
N VAL A 38 3.79 -39.66 1.82
CA VAL A 38 3.84 -38.35 2.48
C VAL A 38 2.70 -38.30 3.49
N VAL A 39 3.03 -38.54 4.76
CA VAL A 39 2.15 -38.24 5.89
C VAL A 39 2.00 -36.71 5.98
N PRO A 40 0.80 -36.13 5.85
CA PRO A 40 0.63 -34.70 6.03
C PRO A 40 0.84 -34.35 7.51
N SER A 41 1.94 -33.66 7.81
CA SER A 41 2.21 -33.09 9.12
C SER A 41 1.05 -32.18 9.53
N GLY A 42 0.43 -32.51 10.66
CA GLY A 42 -0.78 -31.90 11.17
C GLY A 42 -0.77 -30.37 11.25
N ILE A 43 -1.89 -29.79 10.82
CA ILE A 43 -2.64 -28.70 11.44
C ILE A 43 -1.84 -27.90 12.50
N ARG A 44 -1.16 -26.83 12.07
CA ARG A 44 -0.75 -25.76 12.99
C ARG A 44 -1.95 -24.86 13.25
N ILE A 45 -2.66 -25.11 14.35
CA ILE A 45 -3.65 -24.18 14.91
C ILE A 45 -2.88 -22.93 15.36
N ALA A 46 -3.04 -21.83 14.62
CA ALA A 46 -2.54 -20.53 15.06
C ALA A 46 -3.40 -20.06 16.25
N ALA A 47 -2.91 -20.26 17.47
CA ALA A 47 -3.49 -19.65 18.66
C ALA A 47 -3.34 -18.12 18.56
N ILE A 48 -4.46 -17.43 18.32
CA ILE A 48 -4.54 -15.97 18.37
C ILE A 48 -4.56 -15.56 19.84
N PHE A 49 -3.40 -15.25 20.40
CA PHE A 49 -3.31 -14.60 21.70
C PHE A 49 -3.84 -13.17 21.58
N LYS A 50 -5.02 -12.90 22.16
CA LYS A 50 -5.53 -11.56 22.38
C LYS A 50 -4.62 -10.86 23.38
N ARG A 51 -3.78 -9.96 22.89
CA ARG A 51 -2.93 -9.07 23.70
C ARG A 51 -3.83 -8.05 24.40
N GLY A 52 -4.31 -8.41 25.59
CA GLY A 52 -4.98 -7.49 26.51
C GLY A 52 -3.97 -6.48 27.04
N PHE A 53 -4.30 -5.19 26.95
CA PHE A 53 -3.53 -4.11 27.56
C PHE A 53 -3.70 -4.18 29.08
N ALA A 54 -2.76 -4.82 29.77
CA ALA A 54 -2.60 -4.65 31.21
C ALA A 54 -1.70 -3.43 31.45
N ALA A 55 -2.30 -2.33 31.91
CA ALA A 55 -1.58 -1.17 32.42
C ALA A 55 -0.99 -1.52 33.79
N ALA A 56 0.27 -1.96 33.82
CA ALA A 56 1.03 -2.10 35.06
C ALA A 56 1.44 -0.69 35.52
N ARG A 57 0.75 -0.14 36.53
CA ARG A 57 1.18 1.03 37.27
C ARG A 57 2.24 0.58 38.27
N THR A 58 3.49 0.97 38.02
CA THR A 58 4.58 0.80 38.99
C THR A 58 4.32 1.68 40.20
N ALA A 59 4.23 1.04 41.36
CA ALA A 59 4.16 1.68 42.67
C ALA A 59 5.45 2.48 42.94
N ARG A 60 5.28 3.75 43.33
CA ARG A 60 6.26 4.48 44.13
C ARG A 60 5.51 5.49 45.00
N ALA A 61 5.51 5.22 46.30
CA ALA A 61 5.25 6.18 47.38
C ALA A 61 6.61 6.45 48.08
N PRO A 62 6.79 7.43 49.01
CA PRO A 62 5.73 8.17 49.76
C PRO A 62 6.03 9.66 50.08
N LYS A 63 5.13 10.24 50.89
CA LYS A 63 5.15 11.50 51.69
C LYS A 63 4.67 12.76 50.94
N ALA A 64 3.79 13.64 51.47
CA ALA A 64 3.35 13.89 52.84
C ALA A 64 1.92 14.48 52.91
N ALA A 65 1.29 14.25 54.07
CA ALA A 65 0.25 14.99 54.81
C ALA A 65 -0.61 16.08 54.13
N ALA A 66 -1.94 15.93 54.25
CA ALA A 66 -2.92 16.91 54.76
C ALA A 66 -4.33 16.45 54.33
N VAL A 67 -5.14 15.88 55.24
CA VAL A 67 -6.19 16.59 55.99
C VAL A 67 -7.50 16.76 55.18
N VAL A 68 -8.48 15.91 55.56
CA VAL A 68 -9.87 16.29 55.91
C VAL A 68 -10.95 16.35 54.80
N LYS A 69 -11.86 15.36 54.94
CA LYS A 69 -13.34 15.43 54.98
C LYS A 69 -14.20 15.27 53.71
N THR A 70 -14.95 14.16 53.79
CA THR A 70 -16.41 13.99 53.63
C THR A 70 -17.08 14.06 52.25
N THR A 71 -17.49 12.86 51.87
CA THR A 71 -18.63 12.40 51.07
C THR A 71 -20.02 12.96 51.43
N LYS A 72 -20.93 12.79 50.43
CA LYS A 72 -22.42 12.69 50.47
C LYS A 72 -23.18 14.04 50.47
N LYS A 73 -24.32 14.25 49.80
CA LYS A 73 -25.40 13.36 49.29
C LYS A 73 -26.34 14.13 48.31
N THR A 74 -26.98 13.37 47.41
CA THR A 74 -28.32 13.47 46.78
C THR A 74 -29.33 14.41 47.50
N THR A 75 -30.27 15.16 46.88
CA THR A 75 -31.60 14.73 46.35
C THR A 75 -32.49 15.98 46.00
N THR A 76 -33.25 15.96 44.88
CA THR A 76 -34.61 16.52 44.54
C THR A 76 -34.99 17.98 44.96
N THR A 77 -35.66 18.86 44.18
CA THR A 77 -37.10 18.84 43.77
C THR A 77 -37.49 20.08 42.92
N THR A 78 -38.58 19.91 42.16
CA THR A 78 -39.51 20.71 41.32
C THR A 78 -39.76 22.23 41.58
N THR A 79 -40.10 22.99 40.51
CA THR A 79 -41.15 24.07 40.47
C THR A 79 -41.34 24.62 39.04
N THR A 80 -42.47 24.33 38.35
CA THR A 80 -43.71 25.13 38.17
C THR A 80 -43.64 26.27 37.12
N LYS A 81 -44.46 26.19 36.05
CA LYS A 81 -44.63 27.22 35.01
C LYS A 81 -46.11 27.43 34.62
N LYS A 82 -46.41 28.66 34.16
CA LYS A 82 -47.60 29.29 33.49
C LYS A 82 -48.58 30.05 34.43
N PRO A 83 -49.37 31.08 33.99
CA PRO A 83 -49.71 31.51 32.60
C PRO A 83 -50.03 33.02 32.25
N LYS A 84 -50.37 33.25 30.93
CA LYS A 84 -51.20 34.32 30.26
C LYS A 84 -50.54 35.71 30.01
N LYS A 85 -50.80 36.55 28.96
CA LYS A 85 -51.91 36.81 28.00
C LYS A 85 -51.48 37.80 26.85
N LYS A 86 -52.03 37.61 25.61
CA LYS A 86 -52.49 38.54 24.49
C LYS A 86 -51.96 40.00 24.41
N THR A 87 -51.62 40.62 23.25
CA THR A 87 -52.51 41.11 22.14
C THR A 87 -51.79 41.56 20.85
N THR A 88 -52.55 41.54 19.76
CA THR A 88 -52.34 41.93 18.33
C THR A 88 -52.65 43.41 18.01
N ALA A 89 -52.24 43.85 16.78
CA ALA A 89 -52.67 45.01 15.94
C ALA A 89 -51.49 45.94 15.59
N ALA A 90 -51.34 46.60 14.42
CA ALA A 90 -52.12 46.77 13.19
C ALA A 90 -51.19 47.27 12.05
N SER A 91 -51.70 47.23 10.82
CA SER A 91 -51.06 47.64 9.56
C SER A 91 -50.88 49.16 9.38
N ALA A 92 -49.91 49.56 8.55
CA ALA A 92 -50.06 50.76 7.71
C ALA A 92 -49.19 50.68 6.44
N LYS A 93 -49.86 50.98 5.32
CA LYS A 93 -49.44 50.93 3.92
C LYS A 93 -49.13 52.36 3.47
N LYS A 94 -48.02 52.63 2.77
CA LYS A 94 -47.96 53.83 1.90
C LYS A 94 -47.09 53.67 0.63
N LYS A 95 -47.78 54.04 -0.45
CA LYS A 95 -47.54 54.12 -1.90
C LYS A 95 -46.24 54.83 -2.38
N THR A 96 -45.69 54.31 -3.50
CA THR A 96 -45.40 54.93 -4.84
C THR A 96 -45.34 56.48 -4.92
N THR A 97 -44.50 57.20 -5.68
CA THR A 97 -43.68 56.97 -6.89
C THR A 97 -42.98 58.30 -7.29
N THR A 98 -41.87 58.21 -8.05
CA THR A 98 -41.32 59.19 -9.03
C THR A 98 -40.67 60.52 -8.57
N LYS A 99 -39.34 60.64 -8.71
CA LYS A 99 -38.70 61.70 -9.52
C LYS A 99 -37.23 61.38 -9.83
N LYS A 100 -36.92 61.43 -11.13
CA LYS A 100 -35.60 61.27 -11.76
C LYS A 100 -34.94 62.65 -11.82
N ALA A 101 -33.74 62.81 -11.27
CA ALA A 101 -32.88 63.98 -11.53
C ALA A 101 -31.39 63.61 -11.47
N LYS A 102 -30.65 64.24 -12.37
CA LYS A 102 -29.28 64.05 -12.88
C LYS A 102 -28.16 64.30 -11.84
N LYS A 103 -27.00 63.62 -12.04
CA LYS A 103 -25.56 64.03 -11.88
C LYS A 103 -25.17 64.89 -10.64
N ALA A 104 -24.06 64.73 -9.92
CA ALA A 104 -22.82 63.96 -10.04
C ALA A 104 -22.05 64.05 -8.70
N ALA A 105 -21.34 62.99 -8.32
CA ALA A 105 -20.08 63.03 -7.56
C ALA A 105 -19.57 61.58 -7.41
N PRO A 106 -18.36 61.23 -7.89
CA PRO A 106 -17.82 59.89 -7.70
C PRO A 106 -17.46 59.72 -6.22
N LYS A 107 -18.29 58.94 -5.50
CA LYS A 107 -17.94 58.48 -4.15
C LYS A 107 -16.64 57.69 -4.23
N ALA A 108 -15.65 58.16 -3.46
CA ALA A 108 -14.34 57.53 -3.28
C ALA A 108 -14.49 56.01 -3.17
N LYS A 109 -13.77 55.29 -4.04
CA LYS A 109 -13.68 53.82 -3.98
C LYS A 109 -13.10 53.46 -2.61
N LYS A 110 -13.94 52.91 -1.73
CA LYS A 110 -13.49 52.28 -0.48
C LYS A 110 -12.37 51.30 -0.83
N PRO A 111 -11.20 51.34 -0.18
CA PRO A 111 -10.14 50.40 -0.46
C PRO A 111 -10.70 48.99 -0.25
N LYS A 112 -10.62 48.17 -1.32
CA LYS A 112 -10.95 46.75 -1.25
C LYS A 112 -10.10 46.17 -0.13
N THR A 113 -10.76 45.73 0.93
CA THR A 113 -10.16 45.01 2.03
C THR A 113 -9.36 43.86 1.43
N VAL A 114 -8.03 44.01 1.45
CA VAL A 114 -7.12 42.95 1.03
C VAL A 114 -7.46 41.77 1.92
N LYS A 115 -8.08 40.74 1.33
CA LYS A 115 -8.42 39.50 2.04
C LYS A 115 -7.10 39.00 2.63
N LYS A 116 -6.91 39.18 3.94
CA LYS A 116 -5.77 38.63 4.67
C LYS A 116 -5.74 37.15 4.30
N LYS A 117 -4.62 36.70 3.71
CA LYS A 117 -4.35 35.30 3.46
C LYS A 117 -4.45 34.62 4.82
N VAL A 118 -5.59 33.99 5.11
CA VAL A 118 -5.78 33.24 6.35
C VAL A 118 -4.68 32.19 6.33
N ALA A 119 -3.74 32.32 7.27
CA ALA A 119 -2.66 31.38 7.41
C ALA A 119 -3.30 30.01 7.57
N LEU A 120 -3.05 29.14 6.59
CA LEU A 120 -3.62 27.80 6.56
C LEU A 120 -3.31 27.13 7.90
N THR A 121 -4.33 26.65 8.62
CA THR A 121 -4.08 25.93 9.88
C THR A 121 -3.22 24.69 9.60
N ASP A 122 -2.44 24.24 10.58
CA ASP A 122 -1.48 23.16 10.33
C ASP A 122 -2.15 21.87 9.86
N GLU A 123 -3.39 21.62 10.28
CA GLU A 123 -4.23 20.55 9.76
C GLU A 123 -4.58 20.70 8.27
N GLN A 124 -4.90 21.92 7.83
CA GLN A 124 -5.17 22.19 6.42
C GLN A 124 -3.90 21.98 5.60
N LYS A 125 -2.72 22.37 6.12
CA LYS A 125 -1.44 22.12 5.45
C LYS A 125 -1.17 20.63 5.33
N GLN A 126 -1.45 19.85 6.36
CA GLN A 126 -1.30 18.39 6.34
C GLN A 126 -2.25 17.74 5.32
N LYS A 127 -3.52 18.15 5.27
CA LYS A 127 -4.49 17.67 4.28
C LYS A 127 -4.04 17.99 2.84
N LEU A 128 -3.53 19.20 2.59
CA LEU A 128 -2.98 19.56 1.28
C LEU A 128 -1.73 18.75 0.93
N LYS A 129 -0.83 18.50 1.90
CA LYS A 129 0.33 17.63 1.71
C LYS A 129 -0.09 16.21 1.33
N ILE A 130 -1.10 15.65 2.00
CA ILE A 130 -1.63 14.32 1.68
C ILE A 130 -2.23 14.28 0.28
N LYS A 131 -3.01 15.31 -0.13
CA LYS A 131 -3.57 15.40 -1.48
C LYS A 131 -2.48 15.40 -2.55
N LYS A 132 -1.48 16.28 -2.42
CA LYS A 132 -0.33 16.34 -3.32
C LYS A 132 0.43 15.00 -3.37
N LEU A 133 0.63 14.36 -2.22
CA LEU A 133 1.28 13.05 -2.17
C LEU A 133 0.43 11.94 -2.82
N ARG A 134 -0.90 12.02 -2.81
CA ARG A 134 -1.77 11.04 -3.49
C ARG A 134 -1.73 11.19 -5.01
N GLU A 135 -1.68 12.43 -5.50
CA GLU A 135 -1.50 12.75 -6.92
C GLU A 135 -0.15 12.22 -7.41
N VAL A 136 0.95 12.56 -6.71
CA VAL A 136 2.29 12.06 -7.07
C VAL A 136 2.41 10.53 -6.94
N ALA A 137 1.66 9.91 -6.02
CA ALA A 137 1.68 8.46 -5.83
C ALA A 137 0.98 7.66 -6.96
N LEU A 138 0.41 8.34 -7.97
CA LEU A 138 -0.31 7.75 -9.11
C LEU A 138 -1.38 6.75 -8.65
N LEU A 139 -2.05 7.04 -7.53
CA LEU A 139 -3.00 6.10 -6.92
C LEU A 139 -4.32 6.03 -7.69
N SER A 140 -4.74 7.15 -8.29
CA SER A 140 -5.90 7.28 -9.17
C SER A 140 -5.68 6.58 -10.51
N ASP A 141 -4.49 6.75 -11.08
CA ASP A 141 -4.21 6.37 -12.47
C ASP A 141 -3.82 4.90 -12.60
N GLN A 142 -3.42 4.27 -11.49
CA GLN A 142 -3.03 2.86 -11.50
C GLN A 142 -4.26 1.97 -11.75
N PRO A 143 -4.20 1.02 -12.71
CA PRO A 143 -5.31 0.14 -13.04
C PRO A 143 -5.86 -0.58 -11.81
N THR A 144 -7.18 -0.65 -11.71
CA THR A 144 -7.87 -1.42 -10.68
C THR A 144 -7.82 -2.90 -11.05
N GLY A 145 -7.15 -3.69 -10.23
CA GLY A 145 -7.03 -5.12 -10.46
C GLY A 145 -8.34 -5.87 -10.22
N LEU A 146 -8.56 -6.90 -11.04
CA LEU A 146 -9.61 -7.90 -10.82
C LEU A 146 -9.32 -8.73 -9.55
N PRO A 147 -10.33 -9.40 -8.98
CA PRO A 147 -10.14 -10.29 -7.83
C PRO A 147 -9.19 -11.44 -8.17
N SER A 148 -8.03 -11.50 -7.50
CA SER A 148 -6.96 -12.48 -7.77
C SER A 148 -6.92 -13.65 -6.80
N ARG A 149 -7.92 -13.77 -5.92
CA ARG A 149 -8.05 -14.85 -4.94
C ARG A 149 -9.45 -15.46 -5.05
N THR A 150 -9.55 -16.74 -4.75
CA THR A 150 -10.77 -17.56 -4.89
C THR A 150 -11.98 -16.97 -4.15
N TRP A 151 -11.82 -16.60 -2.88
CA TRP A 151 -12.90 -16.00 -2.08
C TRP A 151 -13.42 -14.66 -2.65
N PRO A 152 -12.56 -13.66 -2.94
CA PRO A 152 -12.99 -12.44 -3.63
C PRO A 152 -13.65 -12.67 -5.00
N VAL A 153 -13.22 -13.68 -5.77
CA VAL A 153 -13.88 -14.06 -7.03
C VAL A 153 -15.30 -14.55 -6.75
N PHE A 154 -15.45 -15.52 -5.85
CA PHE A 154 -16.75 -16.03 -5.40
C PHE A 154 -17.67 -14.90 -4.93
N LEU A 155 -17.15 -14.03 -4.08
CA LEU A 155 -17.88 -12.89 -3.56
C LEU A 155 -18.31 -11.94 -4.69
N SER A 156 -17.41 -11.64 -5.64
CA SER A 156 -17.74 -10.79 -6.78
C SER A 156 -18.81 -11.39 -7.69
N ASN A 157 -18.85 -12.71 -7.86
CA ASN A 157 -19.89 -13.39 -8.63
C ASN A 157 -21.23 -13.29 -7.90
N HIS A 158 -21.25 -13.59 -6.60
CA HIS A 158 -22.46 -13.49 -5.78
C HIS A 158 -23.02 -12.06 -5.71
N LEU A 159 -22.16 -11.04 -5.65
CA LEU A 159 -22.60 -9.63 -5.66
C LEU A 159 -23.18 -9.22 -7.02
N LYS A 160 -22.64 -9.73 -8.14
CA LYS A 160 -23.19 -9.46 -9.47
C LYS A 160 -24.57 -10.08 -9.64
N GLU A 161 -24.74 -11.32 -9.21
CA GLU A 161 -26.01 -12.05 -9.26
C GLU A 161 -27.10 -11.40 -8.39
N ASN A 162 -26.72 -10.83 -7.24
CA ASN A 162 -27.65 -10.26 -6.26
C ASN A 162 -27.53 -8.74 -6.13
N THR A 163 -27.24 -8.05 -7.23
CA THR A 163 -27.03 -6.60 -7.27
C THR A 163 -28.18 -5.85 -6.56
N GLY A 164 -27.85 -5.08 -5.51
CA GLY A 164 -28.81 -4.25 -4.76
C GLY A 164 -29.53 -4.92 -3.59
N LYS A 165 -29.38 -6.25 -3.39
CA LYS A 165 -30.05 -6.98 -2.30
C LYS A 165 -29.11 -7.47 -1.19
N VAL A 166 -27.80 -7.44 -1.41
CA VAL A 166 -26.80 -7.98 -0.48
C VAL A 166 -26.29 -6.89 0.47
N ASN A 167 -26.47 -7.13 1.78
CA ASN A 167 -25.81 -6.36 2.82
C ASN A 167 -24.51 -7.07 3.20
N LEU A 168 -23.39 -6.69 2.58
CA LEU A 168 -22.10 -7.38 2.74
C LEU A 168 -21.69 -7.62 4.21
N THR A 169 -22.02 -6.69 5.11
CA THR A 169 -21.68 -6.80 6.53
C THR A 169 -22.52 -7.85 7.27
N LYS A 170 -23.77 -8.07 6.86
CA LYS A 170 -24.69 -9.04 7.46
C LYS A 170 -24.52 -10.42 6.82
N ASP A 171 -24.33 -10.44 5.50
CA ASP A 171 -24.35 -11.67 4.71
C ASP A 171 -22.96 -12.34 4.63
N ALA A 172 -21.89 -11.66 5.08
CA ALA A 172 -20.52 -12.19 5.00
C ALA A 172 -20.32 -13.50 5.77
N THR A 173 -21.00 -13.68 6.90
CA THR A 173 -20.93 -14.92 7.70
C THR A 173 -21.57 -16.08 6.96
N GLU A 174 -22.76 -15.87 6.39
CA GLU A 174 -23.48 -16.86 5.59
C GLU A 174 -22.73 -17.21 4.31
N LEU A 175 -22.22 -16.20 3.59
CA LEU A 175 -21.40 -16.41 2.40
C LEU A 175 -20.11 -17.18 2.74
N GLY A 176 -19.51 -16.89 3.88
CA GLY A 176 -18.33 -17.62 4.37
C GLY A 176 -18.64 -19.09 4.66
N ALA A 177 -19.83 -19.40 5.19
CA ALA A 177 -20.29 -20.77 5.38
C ALA A 177 -20.54 -21.47 4.03
N ARG A 178 -21.24 -20.81 3.10
CA ARG A 178 -21.49 -21.34 1.74
C ARG A 178 -20.19 -21.64 0.99
N TYR A 179 -19.20 -20.76 1.09
CA TYR A 179 -17.92 -20.98 0.43
C TYR A 179 -17.16 -22.18 0.99
N LYS A 180 -17.28 -22.46 2.30
CA LYS A 180 -16.69 -23.67 2.90
C LYS A 180 -17.42 -24.95 2.50
N GLN A 181 -18.68 -24.86 2.06
CA GLN A 181 -19.50 -25.97 1.59
C GLN A 181 -19.37 -26.22 0.08
N LEU A 182 -18.60 -25.40 -0.65
CA LEU A 182 -18.37 -25.58 -2.08
C LEU A 182 -17.67 -26.92 -2.36
N SER A 183 -18.03 -27.53 -3.49
CA SER A 183 -17.36 -28.74 -3.95
C SER A 183 -15.91 -28.45 -4.36
N ALA A 184 -15.07 -29.50 -4.39
CA ALA A 184 -13.69 -29.35 -4.87
C ALA A 184 -13.63 -28.88 -6.33
N ALA A 185 -14.62 -29.27 -7.16
CA ALA A 185 -14.72 -28.85 -8.55
C ALA A 185 -15.00 -27.33 -8.66
N ASP A 186 -15.94 -26.82 -7.86
CA ASP A 186 -16.26 -25.39 -7.85
C ASP A 186 -15.09 -24.55 -7.35
N LEU A 187 -14.38 -25.02 -6.32
CA LEU A 187 -13.16 -24.37 -5.84
C LEU A 187 -12.07 -24.34 -6.90
N ALA A 188 -11.89 -25.42 -7.68
CA ALA A 188 -10.93 -25.47 -8.77
C ALA A 188 -11.30 -24.49 -9.90
N ALA A 189 -12.59 -24.39 -10.26
CA ALA A 189 -13.07 -23.43 -11.24
C ALA A 189 -12.82 -21.97 -10.79
N LEU A 190 -13.12 -21.67 -9.52
CA LEU A 190 -12.85 -20.34 -8.94
C LEU A 190 -11.35 -20.03 -8.87
N ASP A 191 -10.51 -21.01 -8.57
CA ASP A 191 -9.05 -20.85 -8.57
C ASP A 191 -8.50 -20.60 -9.98
N ALA A 192 -9.03 -21.30 -11.00
CA ALA A 192 -8.68 -21.04 -12.40
C ALA A 192 -9.01 -19.59 -12.80
N ILE A 193 -10.18 -19.08 -12.42
CA ILE A 193 -10.57 -17.68 -12.63
C ILE A 193 -9.63 -16.73 -11.87
N ALA A 194 -9.32 -17.02 -10.60
CA ALA A 194 -8.41 -16.20 -9.79
C ALA A 194 -7.00 -16.11 -10.40
N LYS A 195 -6.47 -17.22 -10.91
CA LYS A 195 -5.19 -17.29 -11.62
C LYS A 195 -5.22 -16.48 -12.92
N ARG A 196 -6.27 -16.61 -13.73
CA ARG A 196 -6.46 -15.82 -14.95
C ARG A 196 -6.52 -14.32 -14.64
N ASN A 197 -7.28 -13.93 -13.62
CA ASN A 197 -7.37 -12.54 -13.17
C ASN A 197 -6.02 -12.01 -12.68
N LYS A 198 -5.26 -12.82 -11.94
CA LYS A 198 -3.91 -12.47 -11.50
C LYS A 198 -3.00 -12.19 -12.69
N ALA A 199 -2.96 -13.10 -13.67
CA ALA A 199 -2.15 -12.91 -14.88
C ALA A 199 -2.57 -11.64 -15.65
N ALA A 200 -3.87 -11.40 -15.82
CA ALA A 200 -4.38 -10.19 -16.45
C ALA A 200 -4.00 -8.91 -15.69
N ASN A 201 -4.07 -8.94 -14.35
CA ASN A 201 -3.65 -7.81 -13.50
C ASN A 201 -2.17 -7.53 -13.60
N ASP A 202 -1.34 -8.58 -13.61
CA ASP A 202 0.11 -8.45 -13.69
C ASP A 202 0.52 -7.88 -15.05
N LEU A 203 -0.13 -8.33 -16.14
CA LEU A 203 0.07 -7.77 -17.49
C LEU A 203 -0.40 -6.32 -17.60
N ALA A 204 -1.60 -6.00 -17.10
CA ALA A 204 -2.13 -4.65 -17.12
C ALA A 204 -1.29 -3.68 -16.28
N LEU A 205 -0.76 -4.16 -15.15
CA LEU A 205 0.15 -3.37 -14.32
C LEU A 205 1.49 -3.18 -15.03
N ALA A 206 2.05 -4.22 -15.65
CA ALA A 206 3.32 -4.15 -16.36
C ALA A 206 3.24 -3.19 -17.58
N SER A 207 2.17 -3.26 -18.37
CA SER A 207 1.95 -2.35 -19.50
C SER A 207 1.74 -0.91 -19.05
N TRP A 208 1.00 -0.70 -17.96
CA TRP A 208 0.83 0.61 -17.35
C TRP A 208 2.13 1.18 -16.77
N VAL A 209 2.95 0.35 -16.12
CA VAL A 209 4.30 0.77 -15.65
C VAL A 209 5.18 1.12 -16.85
N ALA A 210 5.15 0.31 -17.92
CA ALA A 210 5.95 0.54 -19.12
C ALA A 210 5.63 1.85 -19.85
N SER A 211 4.39 2.36 -19.73
CA SER A 211 3.95 3.63 -20.32
C SER A 211 4.31 4.87 -19.49
N LYS A 212 4.79 4.69 -18.25
CA LYS A 212 5.25 5.78 -17.37
C LYS A 212 6.76 5.93 -17.43
N SER A 213 7.26 7.11 -17.05
CA SER A 213 8.70 7.32 -16.96
C SER A 213 9.27 6.68 -15.69
N VAL A 214 10.53 6.26 -15.75
CA VAL A 214 11.24 5.66 -14.60
C VAL A 214 11.28 6.64 -13.42
N GLU A 215 11.46 7.93 -13.71
CA GLU A 215 11.48 9.00 -12.70
C GLU A 215 10.12 9.21 -12.04
N GLU A 216 9.03 9.18 -12.80
CA GLU A 216 7.67 9.24 -12.30
C GLU A 216 7.38 8.08 -11.35
N ILE A 217 7.77 6.86 -11.74
CA ILE A 217 7.60 5.67 -10.90
C ILE A 217 8.43 5.78 -9.61
N ALA A 218 9.66 6.27 -9.70
CA ALA A 218 10.51 6.51 -8.54
C ALA A 218 9.91 7.58 -7.60
N ALA A 219 9.39 8.68 -8.15
CA ALA A 219 8.68 9.72 -7.41
C ALA A 219 7.41 9.18 -6.74
N ALA A 220 6.60 8.39 -7.45
CA ALA A 220 5.40 7.75 -6.93
C ALA A 220 5.73 6.81 -5.77
N ASN A 221 6.78 6.00 -5.91
CA ASN A 221 7.26 5.11 -4.87
C ASN A 221 7.71 5.86 -3.61
N ARG A 222 8.43 6.99 -3.75
CA ARG A 222 8.78 7.88 -2.64
C ARG A 222 7.52 8.46 -1.98
N ALA A 223 6.53 8.87 -2.76
CA ALA A 223 5.27 9.39 -2.24
C ALA A 223 4.46 8.32 -1.48
N ARG A 224 4.38 7.08 -1.98
CA ARG A 224 3.74 5.94 -1.29
C ARG A 224 4.39 5.63 0.06
N VAL A 225 5.72 5.73 0.16
CA VAL A 225 6.43 5.59 1.45
C VAL A 225 6.05 6.73 2.41
N LYS A 226 6.05 7.98 1.94
CA LYS A 226 5.66 9.14 2.74
C LYS A 226 4.22 9.04 3.24
N LEU A 227 3.28 8.62 2.39
CA LEU A 227 1.88 8.40 2.77
C LEU A 227 1.75 7.38 3.90
N ARG A 228 2.45 6.25 3.83
CA ARG A 228 2.45 5.23 4.90
C ARG A 228 3.01 5.76 6.21
N LYS A 229 4.08 6.57 6.17
CA LYS A 229 4.62 7.24 7.37
C LYS A 229 3.63 8.20 8.00
N LEU A 230 2.76 8.81 7.21
CA LEU A 230 1.67 9.67 7.68
C LEU A 230 0.41 8.89 8.11
N GLY A 231 0.48 7.55 8.20
CA GLY A 231 -0.66 6.71 8.58
C GLY A 231 -1.72 6.56 7.49
N VAL A 232 -1.47 7.05 6.27
CA VAL A 232 -2.40 6.93 5.14
C VAL A 232 -2.17 5.61 4.42
N LYS A 233 -3.26 4.85 4.23
CA LYS A 233 -3.23 3.62 3.41
C LYS A 233 -2.77 3.96 1.99
N ALA A 234 -1.71 3.31 1.53
CA ALA A 234 -1.19 3.44 0.18
C ALA A 234 -0.90 2.05 -0.42
N LYS A 235 -0.98 1.96 -1.75
CA LYS A 235 -0.63 0.73 -2.49
C LYS A 235 0.85 0.37 -2.29
N SER A 236 1.20 -0.89 -2.58
CA SER A 236 2.59 -1.38 -2.55
C SER A 236 3.50 -0.58 -3.49
N ARG A 237 4.81 -0.76 -3.34
CA ARG A 237 5.79 -0.14 -4.25
C ARG A 237 5.60 -0.72 -5.66
N LEU A 238 5.63 0.13 -6.68
CA LEU A 238 5.70 -0.27 -8.08
C LEU A 238 7.09 -0.82 -8.37
N VAL A 239 7.15 -1.98 -9.03
CA VAL A 239 8.39 -2.58 -9.51
C VAL A 239 8.57 -2.16 -10.96
N ASP A 240 9.72 -1.61 -11.28
CA ASP A 240 10.12 -1.25 -12.64
C ASP A 240 11.41 -2.01 -12.98
N PRO A 241 11.39 -2.90 -14.00
CA PRO A 241 12.60 -3.63 -14.43
C PRO A 241 13.71 -2.71 -14.96
N ARG A 242 13.36 -1.51 -15.45
CA ARG A 242 14.31 -0.55 -16.03
C ARG A 242 15.12 0.18 -14.96
N HIS A 243 14.66 0.14 -13.70
CA HIS A 243 15.30 0.83 -12.60
C HIS A 243 16.52 0.05 -12.11
N VAL A 244 17.72 0.62 -12.30
CA VAL A 244 18.97 0.04 -11.82
C VAL A 244 18.93 -0.07 -10.28
N PRO A 245 19.15 -1.26 -9.69
CA PRO A 245 19.21 -1.40 -8.25
C PRO A 245 20.37 -0.56 -7.70
N LYS A 246 20.22 -0.06 -6.47
CA LYS A 246 21.31 0.67 -5.82
C LYS A 246 22.52 -0.24 -5.64
N ALA A 247 23.72 0.33 -5.78
CA ALA A 247 24.95 -0.36 -5.42
C ALA A 247 24.84 -0.92 -4.00
N LEU A 248 25.22 -2.18 -3.85
CA LEU A 248 25.26 -2.85 -2.55
C LEU A 248 26.43 -2.27 -1.75
N THR A 249 26.25 -2.12 -0.44
CA THR A 249 27.36 -1.77 0.46
C THR A 249 28.30 -2.96 0.61
N GLY A 250 29.56 -2.73 0.99
CA GLY A 250 30.51 -3.84 1.20
C GLY A 250 30.01 -4.87 2.21
N PHE A 251 29.39 -4.43 3.30
CA PHE A 251 28.74 -5.36 4.23
C PHE A 251 27.61 -6.19 3.58
N ALA A 252 26.82 -5.61 2.67
CA ALA A 252 25.77 -6.33 1.98
C ALA A 252 26.34 -7.37 0.99
N LEU A 253 27.48 -7.07 0.35
CA LEU A 253 28.20 -8.02 -0.50
C LEU A 253 28.80 -9.16 0.33
N PHE A 254 29.43 -8.84 1.46
CA PHE A 254 29.93 -9.83 2.41
C PHE A 254 28.79 -10.73 2.92
N THR A 255 27.69 -10.12 3.35
CA THR A 255 26.51 -10.87 3.81
C THR A 255 25.98 -11.79 2.71
N LYS A 256 25.91 -11.31 1.46
CA LYS A 256 25.51 -12.11 0.30
C LYS A 256 26.46 -13.31 0.10
N ALA A 257 27.77 -13.11 0.21
CA ALA A 257 28.76 -14.17 0.10
C ALA A 257 28.61 -15.22 1.22
N ARG A 258 28.36 -14.78 2.45
CA ARG A 258 28.11 -15.67 3.61
C ARG A 258 26.82 -16.46 3.51
N TRP A 259 25.76 -15.89 2.93
CA TRP A 259 24.56 -16.67 2.63
C TRP A 259 24.77 -17.66 1.49
N ALA A 260 25.63 -17.33 0.52
CA ALA A 260 25.95 -18.22 -0.59
C ALA A 260 26.87 -19.39 -0.20
N SER A 261 27.66 -19.27 0.87
CA SER A 261 28.51 -20.37 1.36
C SER A 261 27.72 -21.55 1.92
N GLY A 262 26.44 -21.37 2.24
CA GLY A 262 25.57 -22.43 2.77
C GLY A 262 25.81 -22.76 4.24
N GLU A 263 26.79 -22.15 4.90
CA GLU A 263 27.13 -22.38 6.31
C GLU A 263 25.97 -22.05 7.25
N PHE A 264 25.11 -21.11 6.86
CA PHE A 264 23.93 -20.71 7.61
C PHE A 264 22.64 -21.44 7.18
N ALA A 265 22.73 -22.48 6.34
CA ALA A 265 21.59 -23.28 5.93
C ALA A 265 21.01 -24.05 7.15
N GLY A 266 19.81 -23.67 7.58
CA GLY A 266 19.11 -24.27 8.72
C GLY A 266 19.13 -23.42 10.00
N PHE A 267 19.98 -22.41 10.08
CA PHE A 267 19.90 -21.43 11.16
C PHE A 267 18.65 -20.56 11.03
N LYS A 268 18.11 -20.11 12.16
CA LYS A 268 17.09 -19.06 12.15
C LYS A 268 17.73 -17.78 11.61
N THR A 269 17.08 -17.13 10.65
CA THR A 269 17.56 -15.88 10.02
C THR A 269 18.13 -14.84 11.00
N PRO A 270 17.51 -14.52 12.16
CA PRO A 270 18.07 -13.55 13.09
C PRO A 270 19.40 -13.99 13.74
N GLU A 271 19.61 -15.28 13.98
CA GLU A 271 20.83 -15.82 14.58
C GLU A 271 21.99 -15.78 13.58
N ALA A 272 21.74 -16.26 12.35
CA ALA A 272 22.70 -16.17 11.25
C ALA A 272 23.10 -14.72 10.94
N THR A 273 22.14 -13.79 10.92
CA THR A 273 22.45 -12.37 10.68
C THR A 273 23.33 -11.77 11.78
N ARG A 274 23.14 -12.19 13.04
CA ARG A 274 24.00 -11.76 14.15
C ARG A 274 25.42 -12.30 14.00
N ALA A 275 25.58 -13.58 13.66
CA ALA A 275 26.88 -14.19 13.43
C ALA A 275 27.65 -13.48 12.29
N ILE A 276 27.01 -13.32 11.13
CA ILE A 276 27.57 -12.58 9.99
C ILE A 276 27.95 -11.14 10.38
N SER A 277 27.13 -10.47 11.20
CA SER A 277 27.47 -9.13 11.68
C SER A 277 28.68 -9.09 12.60
N GLN A 278 28.92 -10.13 13.41
CA GLN A 278 30.10 -10.22 14.27
C GLN A 278 31.35 -10.55 13.45
N GLU A 279 31.25 -11.46 12.49
CA GLU A 279 32.32 -11.74 11.53
C GLU A 279 32.75 -10.48 10.79
N TRP A 280 31.79 -9.70 10.29
CA TRP A 280 32.10 -8.45 9.61
C TRP A 280 32.88 -7.47 10.51
N LYS A 281 32.54 -7.40 11.79
CA LYS A 281 33.24 -6.57 12.79
C LYS A 281 34.64 -7.10 13.14
N GLY A 282 34.87 -8.40 13.00
CA GLY A 282 36.17 -9.05 13.20
C GLY A 282 37.13 -8.97 12.01
N LEU A 283 36.63 -8.72 10.79
CA LEU A 283 37.48 -8.57 9.59
C LEU A 283 38.47 -7.41 9.71
N SER A 284 39.67 -7.62 9.17
CA SER A 284 40.70 -6.60 9.01
C SER A 284 40.30 -5.54 7.97
N ALA A 285 40.99 -4.39 7.96
CA ALA A 285 40.72 -3.33 6.99
C ALA A 285 40.92 -3.80 5.54
N ALA A 286 42.00 -4.53 5.27
CA ALA A 286 42.32 -5.07 3.95
C ALA A 286 41.24 -6.05 3.44
N GLU A 287 40.74 -6.93 4.30
CA GLU A 287 39.67 -7.86 3.90
C GLU A 287 38.35 -7.11 3.63
N ARG A 288 38.05 -6.05 4.37
CA ARG A 288 36.86 -5.21 4.13
C ARG A 288 36.95 -4.41 2.83
N GLU A 289 38.14 -3.96 2.44
CA GLU A 289 38.35 -3.21 1.20
C GLU A 289 37.93 -4.01 -0.04
N SER A 290 38.21 -5.32 -0.06
CA SER A 290 37.77 -6.23 -1.14
C SER A 290 36.26 -6.20 -1.38
N TYR A 291 35.46 -5.93 -0.34
CA TYR A 291 34.02 -5.80 -0.43
C TYR A 291 33.54 -4.37 -0.68
N LEU A 292 34.32 -3.34 -0.33
CA LEU A 292 33.98 -1.93 -0.54
C LEU A 292 34.14 -1.51 -2.01
N HIS A 293 35.12 -2.09 -2.71
CA HIS A 293 35.46 -1.79 -4.11
C HIS A 293 35.31 -3.02 -5.02
N PRO A 294 34.10 -3.59 -5.15
CA PRO A 294 33.90 -4.80 -5.94
C PRO A 294 34.16 -4.62 -7.45
N SER A 295 34.24 -3.37 -7.95
CA SER A 295 34.47 -3.06 -9.38
C SER A 295 35.95 -3.12 -9.82
N GLU A 296 36.88 -3.26 -8.88
CA GLU A 296 38.33 -3.33 -9.17
C GLU A 296 38.89 -4.77 -9.05
N ALA A 297 38.05 -5.73 -8.66
CA ALA A 297 38.44 -7.11 -8.38
C ALA A 297 38.05 -8.11 -9.49
N VAL A 298 37.83 -7.63 -10.73
CA VAL A 298 37.62 -8.44 -11.94
C VAL A 298 38.54 -7.93 -13.03
#